data_AF-A0A482ZSQ0-F1
#
_entry.id   AF-A0A482ZSQ0-F1
#
_cell.length_a   1.000
_cell.length_b   1.000
_cell.length_c   1.000
_cell.angle_alpha   90.00
_cell.angle_beta   90.00
_cell.angle_gamma   90.00
#
_symmetry.space_group_name_H-M   'P 1'
#
loop_
_entity.id
_entity.type
_entity.pdbx_description
1 polymer ?
#
loop_
_entity_poly.entity_id
_entity_poly.type
_entity_poly.pdbx_seq_one_letter_code
_entity_poly.pdbx_strand_id
1 'polypeptide(L)'
;MFKIEVCNINGKTENIYVFGESSILTELEENNIILNHSCRQGHCGSCILTLLSGEVMHQDCLIPLSQGEILACSAKPITDIKIGLRSF
;
A
#
# COMPACT_ATOMS: atom_id res chain seq x y z
N MET A 1 -0.12 -0.52 16.50
CA MET A 1 -0.74 0.61 15.79
C MET A 1 0.36 1.27 14.98
N PHE A 2 0.19 1.34 13.67
CA PHE A 2 1.17 1.80 12.70
C PHE A 2 0.61 3.02 11.98
N LYS A 3 1.48 3.95 11.59
CA LYS A 3 1.12 5.09 10.76
C LYS A 3 1.41 4.76 9.29
N ILE A 4 0.39 4.90 8.44
CA ILE A 4 0.55 4.85 6.99
C ILE A 4 0.44 6.26 6.44
N GLU A 5 1.50 6.71 5.78
CA GLU A 5 1.56 8.02 5.14
C GLU A 5 1.49 7.88 3.62
N VAL A 6 0.40 8.35 3.03
CA VAL A 6 0.07 8.22 1.60
C VAL A 6 0.36 9.54 0.89
N CYS A 7 1.40 9.57 0.05
CA CYS A 7 1.69 10.71 -0.81
C CYS A 7 0.92 10.59 -2.14
N ASN A 8 -0.03 11.50 -2.36
CA ASN A 8 -0.76 11.66 -3.62
C ASN A 8 -0.02 12.64 -4.55
N ILE A 9 -0.19 12.48 -5.87
CA ILE A 9 0.44 13.31 -6.91
C ILE A 9 0.02 14.79 -6.88
N ASN A 10 -1.12 15.11 -6.26
CA ASN A 10 -1.56 16.49 -6.07
C ASN A 10 -0.89 17.19 -4.87
N GLY A 11 0.20 16.63 -4.34
CA GLY A 11 0.90 17.16 -3.17
C GLY A 11 0.15 16.97 -1.85
N LYS A 12 -1.00 16.29 -1.86
CA LYS A 12 -1.75 15.95 -0.66
C LYS A 12 -1.14 14.69 -0.04
N THR A 13 -0.72 14.80 1.21
CA THR A 13 -0.27 13.65 1.99
C THR A 13 -1.33 13.33 3.03
N GLU A 14 -1.87 12.12 3.00
CA GLU A 14 -2.85 11.64 3.97
C GLU A 14 -2.17 10.69 4.94
N ASN A 15 -2.38 10.91 6.23
CA ASN A 15 -1.84 10.06 7.28
C ASN A 15 -2.99 9.35 7.97
N ILE A 16 -2.90 8.03 8.03
CA ILE A 16 -3.89 7.18 8.68
C ILE A 16 -3.19 6.32 9.72
N TYR A 17 -3.92 5.94 10.77
CA TYR A 17 -3.42 5.08 11.83
C TYR A 17 -4.18 3.77 11.79
N VAL A 18 -3.44 2.68 11.71
CA VAL A 18 -3.98 1.35 11.46
C VAL A 18 -3.38 0.35 12.42
N PHE A 19 -4.02 -0.82 12.56
CA PHE A 19 -3.50 -1.87 13.44
C PHE A 19 -2.65 -2.91 12.70
N GLY A 20 -2.66 -2.94 11.36
CA GLY A 20 -1.96 -3.96 10.56
C GLY A 20 -2.66 -5.32 10.57
N GLU A 21 -3.94 -5.38 10.95
CA GLU A 21 -4.73 -6.61 10.96
C GLU A 21 -5.14 -7.03 9.53
N SER A 22 -5.50 -6.04 8.71
CA SER A 22 -5.91 -6.17 7.32
C SER A 22 -4.78 -5.85 6.34
N SER A 23 -5.01 -6.02 5.04
CA SER A 23 -4.07 -5.56 4.01
C SER A 23 -4.10 -4.03 3.89
N ILE A 24 -2.98 -3.43 3.46
CA ILE A 24 -2.84 -1.98 3.27
C ILE A 24 -3.97 -1.42 2.40
N LEU A 25 -4.40 -2.15 1.36
CA LEU A 25 -5.52 -1.74 0.50
C LEU A 25 -6.82 -1.56 1.31
N THR A 26 -7.16 -2.53 2.16
CA THR A 26 -8.38 -2.48 2.97
C THR A 26 -8.31 -1.36 3.99
N GLU A 27 -7.17 -1.23 4.66
CA GLU A 27 -6.95 -0.16 5.65
C GLU A 27 -7.10 1.24 5.01
N LEU A 28 -6.63 1.40 3.78
CA LEU A 28 -6.81 2.63 3.00
C LEU A 28 -8.26 2.85 2.57
N GLU A 29 -8.95 1.82 2.07
CA GLU A 29 -10.38 1.89 1.70
C GLU A 29 -11.25 2.32 2.90
N GLU A 30 -11.01 1.76 4.09
CA GLU A 30 -11.73 2.12 5.32
C GLU A 30 -11.50 3.59 5.73
N ASN A 31 -10.34 4.15 5.37
CA ASN A 31 -10.01 5.56 5.60
C ASN A 31 -10.41 6.48 4.42
N ASN A 32 -11.30 6.03 3.52
CA ASN A 32 -11.75 6.75 2.33
C ASN A 32 -10.65 7.03 1.29
N ILE A 33 -9.54 6.29 1.33
CA ILE A 33 -8.45 6.38 0.35
C ILE A 33 -8.61 5.23 -0.66
N ILE A 34 -9.23 5.53 -1.80
CA ILE A 34 -9.47 4.54 -2.84
C ILE A 34 -8.23 4.45 -3.74
N LEU A 35 -7.62 3.26 -3.77
CA LEU A 35 -6.53 2.94 -4.68
C LEU A 35 -7.03 2.20 -5.92
N ASN A 36 -6.26 2.29 -7.00
CA ASN A 36 -6.45 1.42 -8.15
C ASN A 36 -6.24 -0.03 -7.73
N HIS A 37 -7.26 -0.85 -7.86
CA HIS A 37 -7.21 -2.27 -7.58
C HIS A 37 -8.16 -2.99 -8.55
N SER A 38 -7.85 -4.23 -8.89
CA SER A 38 -8.66 -5.01 -9.84
C SER A 38 -8.89 -6.42 -9.31
N CYS A 39 -7.84 -7.24 -9.26
CA CYS A 39 -7.93 -8.64 -8.87
C CYS A 39 -8.02 -8.89 -7.36
N ARG A 40 -7.52 -7.97 -6.52
CA ARG A 40 -7.33 -8.13 -5.05
C ARG A 40 -6.58 -9.41 -4.61
N GLN A 41 -5.97 -10.14 -5.54
CA GLN A 41 -5.34 -11.44 -5.33
C GLN A 41 -3.83 -11.43 -5.62
N GLY A 42 -3.22 -10.26 -5.81
CA GLY A 42 -1.77 -10.17 -6.03
C GLY A 42 -1.29 -10.76 -7.36
N HIS A 43 -2.13 -10.78 -8.40
CA HIS A 43 -1.76 -11.32 -9.74
C HIS A 43 -1.89 -10.31 -10.91
N CYS A 44 -2.62 -9.21 -10.72
CA CYS A 44 -2.88 -8.20 -11.77
C CYS A 44 -1.92 -7.00 -11.74
N GLY A 45 -1.27 -6.71 -10.61
CA GLY A 45 -0.38 -5.56 -10.47
C GLY A 45 -1.08 -4.19 -10.43
N SER A 46 -2.42 -4.12 -10.45
CA SER A 46 -3.12 -2.83 -10.37
C SER A 46 -2.93 -2.13 -9.02
N CYS A 47 -2.74 -2.91 -7.95
CA CYS A 47 -2.59 -2.44 -6.57
C CYS A 47 -1.12 -2.08 -6.20
N ILE A 48 -0.24 -1.89 -7.21
CA ILE A 48 1.18 -1.57 -6.98
C ILE A 48 1.31 -0.14 -6.47
N LEU A 49 2.05 -0.01 -5.36
CA LEU A 49 2.44 1.26 -4.75
C LEU A 49 3.96 1.31 -4.59
N THR A 50 4.49 2.51 -4.40
CA THR A 50 5.91 2.70 -4.10
C THR A 50 6.07 2.87 -2.59
N LEU A 51 6.81 1.99 -1.93
CA LEU A 51 7.26 2.14 -0.55
C LEU A 51 8.42 3.12 -0.50
N LEU A 52 8.15 4.32 0.00
CA LEU A 52 9.10 5.40 0.17
C LEU A 52 9.91 5.24 1.47
N SER A 53 9.30 4.69 2.53
CA SER A 53 9.95 4.44 3.82
C SER A 53 9.21 3.40 4.65
N GLY A 54 9.91 2.79 5.60
CA GLY A 54 9.38 1.76 6.49
C GLY A 54 9.49 0.36 5.89
N GLU A 55 8.86 -0.60 6.55
CA GLU A 55 8.85 -1.99 6.14
C GLU A 55 7.42 -2.56 6.10
N VAL A 56 7.19 -3.42 5.12
CA VAL A 56 5.91 -4.13 4.96
C VAL A 56 6.16 -5.63 4.79
N MET A 57 5.24 -6.43 5.29
CA MET A 57 5.21 -7.86 5.08
C MET A 57 4.36 -8.17 3.86
N HIS A 58 4.98 -8.75 2.83
CA HIS A 58 4.29 -9.24 1.65
C HIS A 58 3.90 -10.71 1.85
N GLN A 59 2.64 -11.05 1.58
CA GLN A 59 2.25 -12.44 1.39
C GLN A 59 2.61 -12.89 -0.04
N ASP A 60 2.73 -14.21 -0.25
CA ASP A 60 3.07 -14.84 -1.53
C ASP A 60 2.42 -14.12 -2.72
N CYS A 61 3.25 -13.53 -3.58
CA CYS A 61 2.82 -12.82 -4.77
C CYS A 61 3.48 -13.42 -6.01
N LEU A 62 2.67 -13.57 -7.06
CA LEU A 62 3.09 -14.14 -8.35
C LEU A 62 3.70 -13.09 -9.28
N ILE A 63 3.75 -11.81 -8.85
CA ILE A 63 4.20 -10.69 -9.66
C ILE A 63 5.59 -10.26 -9.19
N PRO A 64 6.57 -10.06 -10.09
CA PRO A 64 7.84 -9.44 -9.74
C PRO A 64 7.62 -7.97 -9.35
N LEU A 65 7.98 -7.62 -8.11
CA LEU A 65 8.00 -6.25 -7.63
C LEU A 65 9.40 -5.66 -7.82
N SER A 66 9.48 -4.42 -8.31
CA SER A 66 10.76 -3.70 -8.35
C SER A 66 11.19 -3.30 -6.94
N GLN A 67 12.46 -2.91 -6.78
CA GLN A 67 12.97 -2.44 -5.49
C GLN A 67 12.18 -1.20 -5.02
N GLY A 68 11.53 -1.31 -3.87
CA GLY A 68 10.67 -0.27 -3.33
C GLY A 68 9.24 -0.29 -3.86
N GLU A 69 8.80 -1.31 -4.60
CA GLU A 69 7.39 -1.51 -4.96
C GLU A 69 6.72 -2.54 -4.05
N ILE A 70 5.44 -2.31 -3.73
CA ILE A 70 4.64 -3.15 -2.85
C ILE A 70 3.24 -3.36 -3.43
N LEU A 71 2.62 -4.49 -3.11
CA LEU A 71 1.23 -4.78 -3.50
C LEU A 71 0.30 -4.46 -2.33
N ALA A 72 -0.41 -3.34 -2.37
CA ALA A 72 -1.30 -2.91 -1.28
C ALA A 72 -2.31 -4.00 -0.89
N CYS A 73 -2.75 -4.82 -1.85
CA CYS A 73 -3.70 -5.89 -1.63
C CYS A 73 -3.13 -7.12 -0.89
N SER A 74 -1.82 -7.36 -0.96
CA SER A 74 -1.14 -8.52 -0.35
C SER A 74 -0.09 -8.13 0.70
N ALA A 75 0.15 -6.83 0.88
CA ALA A 75 1.10 -6.28 1.83
C ALA A 75 0.39 -5.81 3.12
N LYS A 76 1.07 -6.01 4.25
CA LYS A 76 0.66 -5.52 5.58
C LYS A 76 1.76 -4.66 6.17
N PRO A 77 1.45 -3.54 6.86
CA PRO A 77 2.46 -2.75 7.53
C PRO A 77 3.04 -3.51 8.72
N ILE A 78 4.37 -3.53 8.86
CA ILE A 78 5.05 -4.02 10.09
C ILE A 78 5.68 -2.90 10.91
N THR A 79 5.90 -1.75 10.28
CA THR A 79 6.33 -0.51 10.93
C THR A 79 5.47 0.65 10.42
N ASP A 80 5.73 1.86 10.91
CA ASP A 80 5.27 3.06 10.23
C ASP A 80 5.84 3.08 8.81
N ILE A 81 4.96 3.28 7.82
CA ILE A 81 5.32 3.21 6.41
C ILE A 81 4.88 4.47 5.69
N LYS A 82 5.64 4.81 4.66
CA LYS A 82 5.32 5.87 3.72
C LYS A 82 5.20 5.29 2.33
N ILE A 83 4.06 5.49 1.70
CA ILE A 83 3.72 4.94 0.39
C ILE A 83 3.34 6.06 -0.57
N GLY A 84 3.79 5.93 -1.82
CA GLY A 84 3.45 6.82 -2.92
C GLY A 84 2.58 6.09 -3.94
N LEU A 85 1.63 6.81 -4.53
CA LEU A 85 0.90 6.31 -5.69
C LEU A 85 1.85 6.20 -6.88
N ARG A 86 1.86 5.04 -7.54
CA ARG A 86 2.52 4.85 -8.83
C ARG A 86 1.69 5.57 -9.90
N SER A 87 1.83 6.89 -9.98
CA SER A 87 1.32 7.64 -11.12
C SER A 87 2.24 7.40 -12.30
N PHE A 88 1.68 6.84 -13.36
CA PHE A 88 2.31 6.72 -14.67
C PHE A 88 2.51 8.10 -15.31
#